data_AF-A0A0X3WQA5-F1
#
_entry.id   AF-A0A0X3WQA5-F1
#
_cell.length_a   1.000
_cell.length_b   1.000
_cell.length_c   1.000
_cell.angle_alpha   90.00
_cell.angle_beta   90.00
_cell.angle_gamma   90.00
#
_symmetry.space_group_name_H-M   'P 1'
#
loop_
_entity.id
_entity.type
_entity.pdbx_description
1 polymer ?
#
loop_
_entity_poly.entity_id
_entity_poly.type
_entity_poly.pdbx_seq_one_letter_code
_entity_poly.pdbx_strand_id
1 'polypeptide(L)'
;MGRLVAGETEARALFEAEPTAYRWIFYREGEDTWIRVLELRDGSEHDNRGTEIWSSQLGMDQLARTVIRCFDEVAQTYGESGYRGKWGEHFPRTELEALRRLWHAHHRSDNT
;
A
#
# COMPACT_ATOMS: atom_id res chain seq x y z
N MET A 1 2.24 -3.39 -2.70
CA MET A 1 1.98 -4.44 -1.68
C MET A 1 2.29 -5.85 -2.15
N GLY A 2 1.67 -6.37 -3.21
CA GLY A 2 1.94 -7.76 -3.67
C GLY A 2 3.44 -8.05 -3.88
N ARG A 3 4.18 -7.09 -4.45
CA ARG A 3 5.65 -7.12 -4.59
C ARG A 3 6.40 -7.36 -3.27
N LEU A 4 6.01 -6.64 -2.21
CA LEU A 4 6.62 -6.81 -0.89
C LEU A 4 6.31 -8.20 -0.35
N VAL A 5 5.05 -8.64 -0.35
CA VAL A 5 4.66 -9.98 0.12
C VAL A 5 5.39 -11.08 -0.67
N ALA A 6 5.63 -10.86 -1.96
CA ALA A 6 6.38 -11.77 -2.83
C ALA A 6 7.90 -11.80 -2.59
N GLY A 7 8.45 -10.92 -1.74
CA GLY A 7 9.86 -10.93 -1.37
C GLY A 7 10.64 -9.66 -1.68
N GLU A 8 10.07 -8.71 -2.42
CA GLU A 8 10.80 -7.49 -2.78
C GLU A 8 11.09 -6.63 -1.55
N THR A 9 12.28 -6.04 -1.52
CA THR A 9 12.75 -5.23 -0.39
C THR A 9 12.12 -3.85 -0.34
N GLU A 10 11.53 -3.40 -1.46
CA GLU A 10 10.97 -2.06 -1.57
C GLU A 10 9.79 -1.99 -2.53
N ALA A 11 8.81 -1.14 -2.22
CA ALA A 11 7.77 -0.73 -3.13
C ALA A 11 7.45 0.75 -2.94
N ARG A 12 6.98 1.40 -4.00
CA ARG A 12 6.57 2.80 -3.99
C ARG A 12 5.21 2.96 -4.65
N ALA A 13 4.45 3.94 -4.19
CA ALA A 13 3.25 4.43 -4.86
C ALA A 13 3.22 5.96 -4.79
N LEU A 14 2.70 6.60 -5.84
CA LEU A 14 2.54 8.04 -5.92
C LEU A 14 1.06 8.37 -6.05
N PHE A 15 0.60 9.35 -5.30
CA PHE A 15 -0.71 9.94 -5.42
C PHE A 15 -0.56 11.43 -5.74
N GLU A 16 -0.98 11.84 -6.93
CA GLU A 16 -0.93 13.24 -7.35
C GLU A 16 -2.11 14.01 -6.75
N ALA A 17 -1.81 15.17 -6.16
CA ALA A 17 -2.76 16.05 -5.50
C ALA A 17 -2.39 17.50 -5.84
N GLU A 18 -2.62 17.91 -7.08
CA GLU A 18 -2.13 19.19 -7.62
C GLU A 18 -2.35 20.37 -6.65
N PRO A 19 -1.30 21.16 -6.36
CA PRO A 19 0.06 21.11 -6.93
C PRO A 19 0.99 20.07 -6.28
N THR A 20 0.60 19.49 -5.14
CA THR A 20 1.42 18.56 -4.36
C THR A 20 1.34 17.12 -4.86
N ALA A 21 2.22 16.26 -4.34
CA ALA A 21 2.08 14.82 -4.50
C ALA A 21 2.44 14.10 -3.20
N TYR A 22 1.79 12.96 -2.96
CA TYR A 22 2.03 12.13 -1.80
C TYR A 22 2.69 10.82 -2.24
N ARG A 23 3.92 10.58 -1.78
CA ARG A 23 4.66 9.36 -2.09
C ARG A 23 4.67 8.43 -0.90
N TRP A 24 4.13 7.25 -1.11
CA TRP A 24 4.20 6.14 -0.18
C TRP A 24 5.43 5.32 -0.50
N ILE A 25 6.28 5.13 0.50
CA ILE A 25 7.51 4.33 0.42
C ILE A 25 7.40 3.21 1.43
N PHE A 26 7.62 1.99 0.96
CA PHE A 26 7.62 0.80 1.77
C PHE A 26 9.00 0.16 1.65
N TYR A 27 9.71 -0.03 2.76
CA TYR A 27 10.97 -0.77 2.75
C TYR A 27 10.97 -1.86 3.81
N ARG A 28 11.45 -3.05 3.45
CA ARG A 28 11.58 -4.19 4.37
C ARG A 28 12.89 -4.10 5.13
N GLU A 29 12.83 -4.36 6.43
CA GLU A 29 13.98 -4.49 7.32
C GLU A 29 13.81 -5.73 8.19
N GLY A 30 14.46 -6.83 7.80
CA GLY A 30 14.22 -8.13 8.44
C GLY A 30 12.76 -8.58 8.25
N GLU A 31 12.08 -8.83 9.37
CA GLU A 31 10.67 -9.24 9.41
C GLU A 31 9.70 -8.05 9.37
N ASP A 32 10.21 -6.85 9.61
CA ASP A 32 9.43 -5.62 9.65
C ASP A 32 9.41 -4.91 8.30
N THR A 33 8.41 -4.05 8.14
CA THR A 33 8.28 -3.15 7.01
C THR A 33 8.00 -1.74 7.50
N TRP A 34 8.89 -0.85 7.12
CA TRP A 34 8.73 0.58 7.31
C TRP A 34 7.88 1.16 6.22
N ILE A 35 6.99 2.04 6.63
CA ILE A 35 6.06 2.74 5.76
C ILE A 35 6.25 4.21 6.02
N ARG A 36 6.48 4.98 4.95
CA ARG A 36 6.67 6.42 5.01
C ARG A 36 5.77 7.08 3.99
N VAL A 37 5.16 8.19 4.37
CA VAL A 37 4.41 9.05 3.46
C VAL A 37 5.12 10.40 3.41
N LEU A 38 5.58 10.74 2.21
CA LEU A 38 6.22 12.00 1.93
C LEU A 38 5.25 12.91 1.18
N GLU A 39 5.14 14.16 1.61
CA GLU A 39 4.56 15.23 0.82
C GLU A 39 5.65 15.87 -0.04
N LEU A 40 5.39 15.98 -1.34
CA LEU A 40 6.27 16.53 -2.36
C LEU A 40 5.60 17.76 -2.98
N ARG A 41 6.42 18.73 -3.41
CA ARG A 41 5.91 19.90 -4.14
C ARG A 41 5.58 19.58 -5.59
N ASP A 42 6.18 18.51 -6.12
CA ASP A 42 5.93 17.97 -7.45
C ASP A 42 6.23 16.45 -7.42
N GLY A 43 5.41 15.65 -8.10
CA GLY A 43 5.52 14.19 -8.12
C GLY A 43 6.81 13.65 -8.73
N SER A 44 7.56 14.46 -9.48
CA SER A 44 8.87 14.14 -10.05
C SER A 44 10.05 14.40 -9.11
N GLU A 45 9.84 15.12 -8.00
CA GLU A 45 10.91 15.42 -7.05
C GLU A 45 11.47 14.13 -6.41
N HIS A 46 12.77 14.15 -6.10
CA HIS A 46 13.43 13.07 -5.35
C HIS A 46 12.92 12.98 -3.91
N ASP A 47 12.97 11.79 -3.31
CA ASP A 47 12.48 11.54 -1.94
C ASP A 47 13.11 12.47 -0.89
N ASN A 48 14.39 12.84 -1.07
CA ASN A 48 15.09 13.75 -0.16
C ASN A 48 14.60 15.21 -0.20
N ARG A 49 13.73 15.55 -1.17
CA ARG A 49 13.04 16.84 -1.25
C ARG A 49 11.67 16.80 -0.59
N GLY A 50 11.14 15.60 -0.33
CA GLY A 50 9.87 15.40 0.32
C GLY A 50 9.93 15.68 1.82
N THR A 51 8.82 16.17 2.37
CA THR A 51 8.64 16.29 3.81
C THR A 51 7.91 15.05 4.29
N GLU A 52 8.49 14.31 5.24
CA GLU A 52 7.79 13.20 5.88
C GLU A 52 6.63 13.73 6.71
N ILE A 53 5.40 13.32 6.36
CA ILE A 53 4.18 13.71 7.09
C ILE A 53 3.67 12.58 7.97
N TRP A 54 4.10 11.34 7.72
CA TRP A 54 3.73 10.18 8.50
C TRP A 54 4.70 9.02 8.29
N SER A 55 4.94 8.24 9.34
CA SER A 55 5.66 6.98 9.27
C SER A 55 5.15 5.96 10.28
N SER A 56 5.37 4.69 9.98
CA SER A 56 5.07 3.55 10.86
C SER A 56 5.93 2.35 10.50
N GLN A 57 6.07 1.43 11.45
CA GLN A 57 6.73 0.14 11.28
C GLN A 57 5.72 -0.96 11.62
N LEU A 58 5.52 -1.90 10.70
CA LEU A 58 4.59 -3.02 10.86
C LEU A 58 5.22 -4.30 10.31
N GLY A 59 4.93 -5.44 10.94
CA GLY A 59 5.24 -6.75 10.37
C GLY A 59 4.49 -6.98 9.06
N MET A 60 5.08 -7.76 8.15
CA MET A 60 4.50 -8.01 6.81
C MET A 60 3.07 -8.59 6.88
N ASP A 61 2.81 -9.50 7.82
CA ASP A 61 1.48 -10.08 8.03
C ASP A 61 0.46 -9.02 8.45
N GLN A 62 0.80 -8.21 9.45
CA GLN A 62 -0.07 -7.14 9.95
C GLN A 62 -0.37 -6.10 8.86
N LEU A 63 0.64 -5.75 8.06
CA LEU A 63 0.49 -4.81 6.96
C LEU A 63 -0.43 -5.37 5.86
N ALA A 64 -0.19 -6.59 5.40
CA ALA A 64 -1.02 -7.22 4.38
C ALA A 64 -2.49 -7.34 4.84
N ARG A 65 -2.71 -7.83 6.07
CA ARG A 65 -4.03 -7.94 6.67
C ARG A 65 -4.74 -6.58 6.79
N THR A 66 -4.00 -5.53 7.18
CA THR A 66 -4.56 -4.18 7.32
C THR A 66 -5.00 -3.62 5.97
N VAL A 67 -4.16 -3.73 4.94
CA VAL A 67 -4.50 -3.26 3.59
C VAL A 67 -5.73 -3.99 3.06
N ILE A 68 -5.78 -5.31 3.22
CA ILE A 68 -6.92 -6.12 2.80
C ILE A 68 -8.20 -5.65 3.48
N ARG A 69 -8.18 -5.52 4.82
CA ARG A 69 -9.32 -5.06 5.61
C ARG A 69 -9.81 -3.67 5.17
N CYS A 70 -8.89 -2.73 4.95
CA CYS A 70 -9.25 -1.38 4.52
C CYS A 70 -9.98 -1.36 3.18
N PHE A 71 -9.53 -2.16 2.20
CA PHE A 71 -10.25 -2.26 0.92
C PHE A 71 -11.60 -2.98 1.05
N ASP A 72 -11.69 -3.99 1.93
CA ASP A 72 -12.97 -4.65 2.23
C ASP A 72 -14.00 -3.68 2.84
N GLU A 73 -13.57 -2.83 3.77
CA GLU A 73 -14.43 -1.79 4.38
C GLU A 73 -14.89 -0.76 3.34
N VAL A 74 -14.01 -0.36 2.42
CA VAL A 74 -14.35 0.54 1.32
C VAL A 74 -15.37 -0.10 0.38
N ALA A 75 -15.16 -1.36 -0.01
CA ALA A 75 -16.09 -2.10 -0.86
C ALA A 75 -17.45 -2.31 -0.16
N GLN A 76 -17.45 -2.60 1.13
CA GLN A 76 -18.67 -2.74 1.93
C GLN A 76 -19.44 -1.42 2.05
N THR A 77 -18.73 -0.31 2.21
CA THR A 77 -19.36 1.00 2.45
C THR A 77 -19.87 1.65 1.17
N TYR A 78 -19.09 1.59 0.09
CA TYR A 78 -19.37 2.33 -1.14
C TYR A 78 -19.76 1.44 -2.32
N GLY A 79 -19.48 0.13 -2.25
CA GLY A 79 -19.46 -0.73 -3.43
C GLY A 79 -18.34 -0.32 -4.40
N GLU A 80 -18.08 -1.16 -5.39
CA GLU A 80 -17.03 -0.88 -6.38
C GLU A 80 -17.40 0.22 -7.36
N SER A 81 -18.70 0.35 -7.68
CA SER A 81 -19.20 1.46 -8.49
C SER A 81 -19.12 2.78 -7.72
N GLY A 82 -19.43 2.78 -6.42
CA GLY A 82 -19.28 3.97 -5.58
C GLY A 82 -17.82 4.34 -5.34
N TYR A 83 -16.91 3.36 -5.32
CA TYR A 83 -15.48 3.63 -5.33
C TYR A 83 -15.08 4.47 -6.55
N ARG A 84 -15.51 4.06 -7.76
CA ARG A 84 -15.25 4.84 -8.98
C ARG A 84 -15.86 6.23 -8.94
N GLY A 85 -17.07 6.36 -8.39
CA GLY A 85 -17.71 7.66 -8.22
C GLY A 85 -16.94 8.61 -7.30
N LYS A 86 -16.31 8.07 -6.25
CA LYS A 86 -15.63 8.87 -5.23
C LYS A 86 -14.16 9.14 -5.53
N TRP A 87 -13.45 8.20 -6.14
CA TRP A 87 -12.02 8.29 -6.41
C TRP A 87 -11.66 8.40 -7.90
N GLY A 88 -12.64 8.31 -8.81
CA GLY A 88 -12.40 8.37 -10.26
C GLY A 88 -11.82 7.09 -10.88
N GLU A 89 -11.27 6.20 -10.05
CA GLU A 89 -10.59 4.98 -10.47
C GLU A 89 -11.41 3.71 -10.30
N HIS A 90 -11.08 2.66 -11.07
CA HIS A 90 -11.68 1.35 -10.86
C HIS A 90 -11.22 0.75 -9.52
N PHE A 91 -12.14 0.07 -8.83
CA PHE A 91 -11.78 -0.67 -7.62
C PHE A 91 -10.74 -1.76 -7.96
N PRO A 92 -9.62 -1.85 -7.23
CA PRO A 92 -8.49 -2.73 -7.59
C PRO A 92 -8.74 -4.17 -7.14
N ARG A 93 -9.82 -4.80 -7.62
CA ARG A 93 -10.22 -6.16 -7.23
C ARG A 93 -9.13 -7.18 -7.55
N THR A 94 -8.58 -7.12 -8.75
CA THR A 94 -7.60 -8.11 -9.23
C THR A 94 -6.32 -8.07 -8.39
N GLU A 95 -5.83 -6.87 -8.08
CA GLU A 95 -4.65 -6.64 -7.24
C GLU A 95 -4.91 -7.07 -5.79
N LEU A 96 -6.12 -6.79 -5.26
CA LEU A 96 -6.51 -7.19 -3.92
C LEU A 96 -6.62 -8.71 -3.78
N GLU A 97 -7.19 -9.40 -4.76
CA GLU A 97 -7.24 -10.87 -4.80
C GLU A 97 -5.85 -11.48 -4.96
N ALA A 98 -4.99 -10.87 -5.78
CA ALA A 98 -3.59 -11.29 -5.88
C ALA A 98 -2.86 -11.15 -4.53
N LEU A 99 -3.08 -10.04 -3.81
CA LEU A 99 -2.53 -9.84 -2.48
C LEU A 99 -3.02 -10.90 -1.48
N ARG A 100 -4.31 -11.24 -1.48
CA ARG A 100 -4.85 -12.33 -0.61
C ARG A 100 -4.17 -13.66 -0.90
N ARG A 101 -4.01 -14.03 -2.18
CA ARG A 101 -3.34 -15.28 -2.57
C ARG A 101 -1.90 -15.32 -2.09
N LEU A 102 -1.15 -14.24 -2.29
CA LEU A 102 0.24 -14.12 -1.85
C LEU A 102 0.35 -14.17 -0.33
N TRP A 103 -0.53 -13.45 0.38
CA TRP A 103 -0.55 -13.43 1.85
C TRP A 103 -0.84 -14.82 2.43
N HIS A 104 -1.84 -15.54 1.90
CA HIS A 104 -2.12 -16.91 2.34
C HIS A 104 -0.99 -17.90 2.05
N ALA A 105 -0.26 -17.73 0.94
CA ALA A 105 0.90 -18.55 0.64
C ALA A 105 2.05 -18.28 1.63
N HIS A 106 2.35 -17.01 1.89
CA HIS A 106 3.37 -16.58 2.84
C HIS A 106 3.09 -17.09 4.26
N HIS A 107 1.86 -16.90 4.75
CA HIS A 107 1.46 -17.35 6.08
C HIS A 107 1.50 -18.87 6.25
N ARG A 108 1.30 -19.65 5.17
CA ARG A 108 1.44 -21.10 5.22
C ARG A 108 2.91 -21.53 5.32
N SER A 109 3.82 -20.80 4.68
CA SER A 109 5.26 -21.08 4.73
C SER A 109 5.88 -20.78 6.09
N ASP A 110 5.41 -19.77 6.81
CA ASP A 110 5.92 -19.43 8.15
C ASP A 110 5.48 -20.43 9.24
N ASN A 111 4.45 -21.24 8.96
CA ASN A 111 3.86 -22.19 9.91
C ASN A 111 4.30 -23.64 9.68
N THR A 112 5.35 -23.87 8.87
CA THR A 112 5.92 -25.20 8.54
C THR A 112 7.42 -25.22 8.84
#